data_AF-A0A7V9KP18-F1
#
_entry.id   AF-A0A7V9KP18-F1
#
_cell.length_a   1.000
_cell.length_b   1.000
_cell.length_c   1.000
_cell.angle_alpha   90.00
_cell.angle_beta   90.00
_cell.angle_gamma   90.00
#
_symmetry.space_group_name_H-M   'P 1'
#
loop_
_entity.id
_entity.type
_entity.pdbx_description
1 polymer ?
#
loop_
_entity_poly.entity_id
_entity_poly.type
_entity_poly.pdbx_seq_one_letter_code
_entity_poly.pdbx_strand_id
1 'polypeptide(L)'
;MALHKDFPESPYSILDPAMRWFPADEALRESTMDKLMPPLVPQLRRKVKEWRDSGYVGAKDTSRSLLNWWFNTPHLMPQTDGTMAEFQYYFAQREALETIIYLYDVVGVQDKYDLMRFDSSGAVSAGMFDETWRRFVVKMATGSGKTKVLSLVLAWGFYHKLYEAESGLARNFLVIAPNIIVLD
;
A
#
# COMPACT_ATOMS: atom_id res chain seq x y z
N MET A 1 -9.33 -21.81 10.95
CA MET A 1 -9.14 -20.86 9.83
C MET A 1 -7.73 -20.33 9.92
N ALA A 2 -7.02 -20.14 8.82
CA ALA A 2 -5.58 -19.82 8.79
C ALA A 2 -5.28 -18.33 9.09
N LEU A 3 -6.00 -17.77 10.06
CA LEU A 3 -5.87 -16.40 10.54
C LEU A 3 -5.33 -16.45 11.97
N HIS A 4 -4.45 -15.50 12.28
CA HIS A 4 -3.98 -15.30 13.65
C HIS A 4 -5.17 -15.09 14.60
N LYS A 5 -5.10 -15.62 15.81
CA LYS A 5 -6.16 -15.51 16.84
C LYS A 5 -6.57 -14.06 17.13
N ASP A 6 -5.63 -13.12 17.03
CA ASP A 6 -5.84 -11.71 17.32
C ASP A 6 -6.14 -10.88 16.04
N PHE A 7 -6.48 -11.54 14.93
CA PHE A 7 -6.79 -10.84 13.68
C PHE A 7 -8.09 -10.03 13.83
N PRO A 8 -8.10 -8.71 13.51
CA PRO A 8 -9.26 -7.87 13.74
C PRO A 8 -10.41 -8.17 12.78
N GLU A 9 -11.65 -8.03 13.26
CA GLU A 9 -12.86 -8.16 12.44
C GLU A 9 -13.14 -6.91 11.60
N SER A 10 -12.76 -5.73 12.10
CA SER A 10 -12.98 -4.46 11.41
C SER A 10 -11.97 -4.25 10.27
N PRO A 11 -12.44 -3.93 9.04
CA PRO A 11 -11.55 -3.65 7.91
C PRO A 11 -10.81 -2.31 8.04
N TYR A 12 -11.21 -1.48 9.01
CA TYR A 12 -10.61 -0.17 9.30
C TYR A 12 -9.45 -0.27 10.30
N SER A 13 -9.36 -1.37 11.04
CA SER A 13 -8.32 -1.57 12.06
C SER A 13 -6.93 -1.61 11.42
N ILE A 14 -6.01 -0.79 11.96
CA ILE A 14 -4.61 -0.83 11.56
C ILE A 14 -4.01 -2.17 12.00
N LEU A 15 -3.56 -2.96 11.03
CA LEU A 15 -3.05 -4.30 11.27
C LEU A 15 -1.55 -4.27 11.55
N ASP A 16 -1.10 -4.96 12.59
CA ASP A 16 0.31 -5.22 12.81
C ASP A 16 0.84 -6.15 11.70
N PRO A 17 1.98 -5.85 11.05
CA PRO A 17 2.59 -6.69 10.03
C PRO A 17 2.86 -8.14 10.45
N ALA A 18 2.99 -8.42 11.75
CA ALA A 18 3.11 -9.76 12.29
C ALA A 18 1.77 -10.52 12.31
N MET A 19 0.63 -9.83 12.37
CA MET A 19 -0.70 -10.44 12.31
C MET A 19 -1.12 -10.66 10.84
N ARG A 20 -0.94 -11.87 10.31
CA ARG A 20 -1.26 -12.19 8.92
C ARG A 20 -1.99 -13.49 8.76
N TRP A 21 -2.68 -13.57 7.63
CA TRP A 21 -3.11 -14.84 7.07
C TRP A 21 -1.89 -15.63 6.60
N PHE A 22 -1.88 -16.92 6.89
CA PHE A 22 -0.81 -17.85 6.53
C PHE A 22 -1.45 -19.09 5.88
N PRO A 23 -1.09 -19.48 4.65
CA PRO A 23 -1.71 -20.62 3.95
C PRO A 23 -1.23 -22.00 4.46
N ALA A 24 -1.02 -22.17 5.76
CA ALA A 24 -0.64 -23.44 6.37
C ALA A 24 -0.98 -23.47 7.86
N ASP A 25 -0.74 -24.61 8.51
CA ASP A 25 -0.90 -24.76 9.95
C ASP A 25 0.00 -23.77 10.71
N GLU A 26 -0.48 -23.15 11.78
CA GLU A 26 0.27 -22.17 12.58
C GLU A 26 1.61 -22.75 13.08
N ALA A 27 1.69 -24.06 13.32
CA ALA A 27 2.92 -24.75 13.69
C ALA A 27 4.04 -24.66 12.62
N LEU A 28 3.68 -24.40 11.36
CA LEU A 28 4.61 -24.28 10.22
C LEU A 28 5.02 -22.83 9.93
N ARG A 29 4.55 -21.87 10.73
CA ARG A 29 4.74 -20.44 10.48
C ARG A 29 6.21 -20.04 10.50
N GLU A 30 6.96 -20.46 11.49
CA GLU A 30 8.39 -20.08 11.60
C GLU A 30 9.26 -20.72 10.51
N SER A 31 8.91 -21.91 10.02
CA SER A 31 9.74 -22.68 9.09
C SER A 31 9.39 -22.49 7.61
N THR A 32 8.16 -22.06 7.30
CA THR A 32 7.62 -22.09 5.92
C THR A 32 7.04 -20.76 5.44
N MET A 33 6.83 -19.79 6.34
CA MET A 33 6.23 -18.49 5.99
C MET A 33 7.03 -17.74 4.92
N ASP A 34 8.36 -17.73 5.01
CA ASP A 34 9.18 -17.04 4.03
C ASP A 34 9.14 -17.67 2.62
N LYS A 35 8.76 -18.95 2.51
CA LYS A 35 8.63 -19.66 1.23
C LYS A 35 7.28 -19.44 0.55
N LEU A 36 6.25 -19.08 1.30
CA LEU A 36 4.87 -18.95 0.82
C LEU A 36 4.44 -17.49 0.62
N MET A 37 5.23 -16.55 1.12
CA MET A 37 4.95 -15.13 1.04
C MET A 37 5.72 -14.47 -0.12
N PRO A 38 5.16 -13.44 -0.77
CA PRO A 38 5.91 -12.66 -1.74
C PRO A 38 7.16 -12.06 -1.07
N PRO A 39 8.36 -12.25 -1.64
CA PRO A 39 9.64 -12.12 -0.93
C PRO A 39 9.90 -10.72 -0.33
N LEU A 40 9.37 -9.67 -0.97
CA LEU A 40 9.59 -8.28 -0.54
C LEU A 40 8.58 -7.81 0.53
N VAL A 41 7.40 -8.44 0.58
CA VAL A 41 6.23 -7.91 1.32
C VAL A 41 6.39 -7.99 2.85
N PRO A 42 6.99 -9.04 3.46
CA PRO A 42 7.24 -9.06 4.89
C PRO A 42 8.07 -7.86 5.37
N GLN A 43 9.21 -7.60 4.73
CA GLN A 43 10.08 -6.48 5.09
C GLN A 43 9.42 -5.13 4.83
N LEU A 44 8.81 -4.94 3.65
CA LEU A 44 8.17 -3.68 3.29
C LEU A 44 7.10 -3.26 4.29
N ARG A 45 6.22 -4.18 4.71
CA ARG A 45 5.16 -3.84 5.66
C ARG A 45 5.69 -3.48 7.05
N ARG A 46 6.79 -4.09 7.51
CA ARG A 46 7.47 -3.65 8.75
C ARG A 46 8.02 -2.23 8.61
N LYS A 47 8.70 -1.94 7.49
CA LYS A 47 9.26 -0.61 7.21
C LYS A 47 8.19 0.47 7.05
N VAL A 48 7.08 0.15 6.38
CA VAL A 48 5.95 1.07 6.22
C VAL A 48 5.26 1.33 7.56
N LYS A 49 5.13 0.32 8.45
CA LYS A 49 4.64 0.54 9.81
C LYS A 49 5.56 1.49 10.58
N GLU A 50 6.87 1.19 10.63
CA GLU A 50 7.87 2.05 11.29
C GLU A 50 7.77 3.50 10.78
N TRP A 51 7.69 3.67 9.46
CA TRP A 51 7.57 4.98 8.83
C TRP A 51 6.25 5.69 9.15
N ARG A 52 5.12 4.99 9.14
CA ARG A 52 3.82 5.53 9.54
C ARG A 52 3.85 6.01 11.00
N ASP A 53 4.36 5.18 11.90
CA ASP A 53 4.40 5.46 13.33
C ASP A 53 5.35 6.63 13.66
N SER A 54 6.34 6.89 12.80
CA SER A 54 7.21 8.07 12.91
C SER A 54 6.52 9.39 12.52
N GLY A 55 5.30 9.35 11.99
CA GLY A 55 4.63 10.53 11.44
C GLY A 55 5.09 10.87 10.00
N TYR A 56 5.42 9.85 9.21
CA TYR A 56 5.84 9.97 7.81
C TYR A 56 7.16 10.75 7.61
N VAL A 57 8.16 10.51 8.47
CA VAL A 57 9.50 11.11 8.35
C VAL A 57 10.12 10.78 6.99
N GLY A 58 10.75 11.78 6.36
CA GLY A 58 11.39 11.64 5.05
C GLY A 58 10.45 11.73 3.85
N ALA A 59 9.12 11.70 4.06
CA ALA A 59 8.16 11.97 2.99
C ALA A 59 8.25 13.43 2.55
N LYS A 60 7.94 13.69 1.27
CA LYS A 60 7.76 15.05 0.76
C LYS A 60 6.59 15.75 1.45
N ASP A 61 6.59 17.08 1.46
CA ASP A 61 5.60 17.87 2.20
C ASP A 61 4.19 17.64 1.66
N THR A 62 4.05 17.52 0.34
CA THR A 62 2.78 17.17 -0.31
C THR A 62 2.28 15.80 0.14
N SER A 63 3.15 14.78 0.13
CA SER A 63 2.80 13.43 0.54
C SER A 63 2.38 13.38 2.01
N ARG A 64 3.14 14.03 2.89
CA ARG A 64 2.82 14.11 4.33
C ARG A 64 1.48 14.80 4.57
N SER A 65 1.21 15.89 3.86
CA SER A 65 -0.05 16.62 3.97
C SER A 65 -1.24 15.77 3.53
N LEU A 66 -1.14 15.11 2.38
CA LEU A 66 -2.20 14.26 1.86
C LEU A 66 -2.45 13.02 2.73
N LEU A 67 -1.40 12.36 3.22
CA LEU A 67 -1.53 11.21 4.12
C LEU A 67 -2.22 11.59 5.45
N ASN A 68 -1.86 12.72 6.04
CA ASN A 68 -2.51 13.21 7.25
C ASN A 68 -3.96 13.61 7.00
N TRP A 69 -4.23 14.26 5.85
CA TRP A 69 -5.58 14.58 5.44
C TRP A 69 -6.43 13.32 5.30
N TRP A 70 -5.97 12.32 4.53
CA TRP A 70 -6.78 11.12 4.28
C TRP A 70 -6.94 10.22 5.50
N PHE A 71 -5.89 10.00 6.29
CA PHE A 71 -5.88 8.91 7.27
C PHE A 71 -5.89 9.34 8.73
N ASN A 72 -5.63 10.62 9.02
CA ASN A 72 -5.55 11.14 10.38
C ASN A 72 -6.52 12.31 10.63
N THR A 73 -7.24 12.78 9.61
CA THR A 73 -8.28 13.81 9.74
C THR A 73 -9.66 13.16 9.62
N PRO A 74 -10.60 13.41 10.55
CA PRO A 74 -11.97 12.90 10.43
C PRO A 74 -12.70 13.48 9.22
N HIS A 75 -13.41 12.64 8.47
CA HIS A 75 -14.19 13.03 7.29
C HIS A 75 -15.67 12.79 7.54
N LEU A 76 -16.44 13.81 7.87
CA LEU A 76 -17.89 13.67 8.07
C LEU A 76 -18.64 13.77 6.74
N MET A 77 -19.44 12.77 6.43
CA MET A 77 -20.26 12.68 5.24
C MET A 77 -21.75 12.63 5.61
N PRO A 78 -22.61 13.37 4.89
CA PRO A 78 -24.05 13.31 5.12
C PRO A 78 -24.59 11.95 4.67
N GLN A 79 -25.48 11.39 5.49
CA GLN A 79 -26.24 10.18 5.20
C GLN A 79 -27.61 10.51 4.61
N THR A 80 -28.26 9.50 4.04
CA THR A 80 -29.59 9.64 3.42
C THR A 80 -30.69 10.06 4.39
N ASP A 81 -30.52 9.76 5.68
CA ASP A 81 -31.44 10.11 6.77
C ASP A 81 -31.17 11.51 7.38
N GLY A 82 -30.21 12.25 6.83
CA GLY A 82 -29.81 13.57 7.33
C GLY A 82 -28.83 13.54 8.50
N THR A 83 -28.41 12.37 8.96
CA THR A 83 -27.34 12.24 9.96
C THR A 83 -25.95 12.42 9.32
N MET A 84 -24.93 12.66 10.15
CA MET A 84 -23.53 12.68 9.70
C MET A 84 -22.85 11.40 10.15
N ALA A 85 -22.13 10.74 9.23
CA ALA A 85 -21.30 9.60 9.55
C ALA A 85 -19.85 9.87 9.17
N GLU A 86 -18.92 9.30 9.92
CA GLU A 86 -17.51 9.37 9.60
C GLU A 86 -17.19 8.41 8.44
N PHE A 87 -16.63 8.94 7.37
CA PHE A 87 -16.03 8.16 6.31
C PHE A 87 -14.65 7.66 6.74
N GLN A 88 -14.43 6.35 6.60
CA GLN A 88 -13.18 5.71 6.95
C GLN A 88 -12.63 4.92 5.76
N TYR A 89 -11.31 5.00 5.58
CA TYR A 89 -10.60 4.18 4.61
C TYR A 89 -10.30 2.80 5.20
N TYR A 90 -10.44 1.74 4.40
CA TYR A 90 -9.96 0.42 4.82
C TYR A 90 -8.45 0.44 5.03
N PHE A 91 -7.96 -0.32 6.01
CA PHE A 91 -6.53 -0.41 6.27
C PHE A 91 -5.74 -0.88 5.04
N ALA A 92 -6.30 -1.82 4.26
CA ALA A 92 -5.68 -2.27 3.02
C ALA A 92 -5.51 -1.14 1.98
N GLN A 93 -6.40 -0.14 1.95
CA GLN A 93 -6.29 1.02 1.06
C GLN A 93 -5.19 1.97 1.54
N ARG A 94 -5.15 2.23 2.86
CA ARG A 94 -4.08 3.02 3.50
C ARG A 94 -2.71 2.39 3.27
N GLU A 95 -2.58 1.10 3.58
CA GLU A 95 -1.31 0.37 3.46
C GLU A 95 -0.81 0.33 2.01
N ALA A 96 -1.70 0.13 1.04
CA ALA A 96 -1.35 0.16 -0.38
C ALA A 96 -0.76 1.52 -0.80
N LEU A 97 -1.44 2.61 -0.44
CA LEU A 97 -1.01 3.95 -0.80
C LEU A 97 0.28 4.35 -0.07
N GLU A 98 0.36 4.12 1.23
CA GLU A 98 1.55 4.37 2.04
C GLU A 98 2.76 3.60 1.52
N THR A 99 2.59 2.36 1.07
CA THR A 99 3.69 1.57 0.48
C THR A 99 4.20 2.22 -0.81
N ILE A 100 3.31 2.67 -1.70
CA ILE A 100 3.70 3.35 -2.94
C ILE A 100 4.48 4.63 -2.62
N ILE A 101 3.97 5.44 -1.69
CA ILE A 101 4.60 6.71 -1.31
C ILE A 101 5.93 6.47 -0.61
N TYR A 102 6.00 5.51 0.32
CA TYR A 102 7.24 5.16 1.00
C TYR A 102 8.34 4.75 0.01
N LEU A 103 8.01 3.88 -0.95
CA LEU A 103 8.95 3.44 -1.97
C LEU A 103 9.40 4.60 -2.89
N TYR A 104 8.51 5.56 -3.17
CA TYR A 104 8.82 6.70 -4.03
C TYR A 104 9.60 7.80 -3.29
N ASP A 105 9.02 8.36 -2.23
CA ASP A 105 9.54 9.55 -1.54
C ASP A 105 10.76 9.22 -0.67
N VAL A 106 10.68 8.11 0.07
CA VAL A 106 11.61 7.81 1.17
C VAL A 106 12.75 6.93 0.69
N VAL A 107 12.40 5.82 0.03
CA VAL A 107 13.40 4.89 -0.50
C VAL A 107 14.02 5.43 -1.79
N GLY A 108 13.26 6.22 -2.57
CA GLY A 108 13.74 6.76 -3.84
C GLY A 108 13.94 5.69 -4.92
N VAL A 109 13.18 4.59 -4.87
CA VAL A 109 13.33 3.43 -5.77
C VAL A 109 13.34 3.88 -7.22
N GLN A 110 14.42 3.63 -7.96
CA GLN A 110 14.50 3.91 -9.39
C GLN A 110 14.18 2.67 -10.23
N ASP A 111 14.62 1.50 -9.78
CA ASP A 111 14.52 0.26 -10.53
C ASP A 111 14.41 -0.99 -9.63
N LYS A 112 14.55 -2.17 -10.24
CA LYS A 112 14.48 -3.47 -9.56
C LYS A 112 15.56 -3.67 -8.50
N TYR A 113 16.76 -3.10 -8.66
CA TYR A 113 17.85 -3.29 -7.71
C TYR A 113 17.54 -2.62 -6.37
N ASP A 114 16.88 -1.47 -6.39
CA ASP A 114 16.41 -0.81 -5.16
C ASP A 114 15.32 -1.63 -4.44
N LEU A 115 14.41 -2.27 -5.21
CA LEU A 115 13.36 -3.12 -4.64
C LEU A 115 13.90 -4.43 -4.05
N MET A 116 14.93 -5.02 -4.67
CA MET A 116 15.53 -6.28 -4.21
C MET A 116 16.16 -6.17 -2.82
N ARG A 117 16.44 -4.96 -2.32
CA ARG A 117 16.92 -4.73 -0.95
C ARG A 117 15.93 -5.18 0.13
N PHE A 118 14.66 -5.36 -0.23
CA PHE A 118 13.63 -5.84 0.69
C PHE A 118 13.45 -7.37 0.68
N ASP A 119 14.21 -8.10 -0.15
CA ASP A 119 14.17 -9.56 -0.17
C ASP A 119 14.95 -10.14 1.01
N SER A 120 14.25 -10.70 2.00
CA SER A 120 14.89 -11.48 3.08
C SER A 120 15.20 -12.92 2.70
N SER A 121 14.58 -13.44 1.64
CA SER A 121 14.67 -14.86 1.27
C SER A 121 15.90 -15.19 0.43
N GLY A 122 16.47 -14.20 -0.26
CA GLY A 122 17.51 -14.38 -1.27
C GLY A 122 17.01 -15.11 -2.53
N ALA A 123 15.69 -15.30 -2.67
CA ALA A 123 15.09 -15.99 -3.80
C ALA A 123 14.97 -15.09 -5.05
N VAL A 124 15.08 -13.76 -4.90
CA VAL A 124 14.92 -12.81 -6.00
C VAL A 124 16.27 -12.51 -6.65
N SER A 125 16.34 -12.64 -7.98
CA SER A 125 17.50 -12.22 -8.76
C SER A 125 17.09 -11.20 -9.83
N ALA A 126 18.02 -10.33 -10.22
CA ALA A 126 17.74 -9.26 -11.18
C ALA A 126 17.33 -9.79 -12.58
N GLY A 127 17.77 -10.99 -12.93
CA GLY A 127 17.42 -11.67 -14.19
C GLY A 127 15.98 -12.19 -14.23
N MET A 128 15.23 -12.12 -13.13
CA MET A 128 13.79 -12.45 -13.10
C MET A 128 12.90 -11.33 -13.65
N PHE A 129 13.47 -10.17 -13.97
CA PHE A 129 12.74 -8.99 -14.43
C PHE A 129 13.36 -8.46 -15.71
N ASP A 130 12.58 -8.41 -16.78
CA ASP A 130 12.99 -7.83 -18.05
C ASP A 130 12.97 -6.29 -17.99
N GLU A 131 12.14 -5.73 -17.10
CA GLU A 131 11.98 -4.29 -16.99
C GLU A 131 13.23 -3.60 -16.41
N THR A 132 13.49 -2.41 -16.94
CA THR A 132 14.54 -1.49 -16.48
C THR A 132 13.96 -0.21 -15.89
N TRP A 133 12.64 -0.10 -15.82
CA TRP A 133 11.92 1.06 -15.28
C TRP A 133 11.22 0.71 -13.96
N ARG A 134 10.92 1.76 -13.19
CA ARG A 134 10.15 1.67 -11.95
C ARG A 134 8.76 1.09 -12.22
N ARG A 135 8.47 -0.07 -11.64
CA ARG A 135 7.16 -0.73 -11.73
C ARG A 135 6.71 -1.16 -10.34
N PHE A 136 5.63 -0.56 -9.84
CA PHE A 136 4.99 -0.97 -8.60
C PHE A 136 3.75 -1.80 -8.88
N VAL A 137 3.62 -2.92 -8.17
CA VAL A 137 2.49 -3.84 -8.30
C VAL A 137 1.84 -3.98 -6.94
N VAL A 138 0.55 -3.62 -6.86
CA VAL A 138 -0.26 -3.79 -5.66
C VAL A 138 -1.30 -4.87 -5.94
N LYS A 139 -1.23 -5.98 -5.19
CA LYS A 139 -2.22 -7.06 -5.23
C LYS A 139 -3.22 -6.86 -4.10
N MET A 140 -4.50 -6.72 -4.45
CA MET A 140 -5.58 -6.53 -3.46
C MET A 140 -6.80 -7.40 -3.79
N ALA A 141 -7.50 -7.86 -2.75
CA ALA A 141 -8.71 -8.67 -2.87
C ALA A 141 -9.85 -7.92 -3.59
N THR A 142 -10.79 -8.66 -4.18
CA THR A 142 -12.06 -8.09 -4.67
C THR A 142 -12.86 -7.49 -3.51
N GLY A 143 -13.57 -6.39 -3.74
CA GLY A 143 -14.28 -5.64 -2.68
C GLY A 143 -13.41 -4.75 -1.78
N SER A 144 -12.08 -4.90 -1.76
CA SER A 144 -11.19 -4.09 -0.90
C SER A 144 -11.02 -2.62 -1.32
N GLY A 145 -11.60 -2.21 -2.46
CA GLY A 145 -11.56 -0.83 -2.95
C GLY A 145 -10.33 -0.47 -3.79
N LYS A 146 -9.89 -1.36 -4.69
CA LYS A 146 -8.80 -1.08 -5.66
C LYS A 146 -8.99 0.23 -6.43
N THR A 147 -10.21 0.53 -6.85
CA THR A 147 -10.56 1.78 -7.54
C THR A 147 -10.34 3.01 -6.65
N LYS A 148 -10.62 2.89 -5.35
CA LYS A 148 -10.35 3.96 -4.38
C LYS A 148 -8.85 4.20 -4.24
N VAL A 149 -8.05 3.14 -4.10
CA VAL A 149 -6.58 3.27 -4.08
C VAL A 149 -6.06 3.93 -5.36
N LEU A 150 -6.55 3.51 -6.53
CA LEU A 150 -6.17 4.13 -7.80
C LEU A 150 -6.47 5.64 -7.78
N SER A 151 -7.67 6.06 -7.34
CA SER A 151 -8.02 7.48 -7.26
C SER A 151 -7.08 8.27 -6.33
N LEU A 152 -6.67 7.69 -5.21
CA LEU A 152 -5.73 8.33 -4.27
C LEU A 152 -4.33 8.45 -4.88
N VAL A 153 -3.85 7.41 -5.57
CA VAL A 153 -2.54 7.43 -6.25
C VAL A 153 -2.51 8.50 -7.35
N LEU A 154 -3.58 8.63 -8.14
CA LEU A 154 -3.68 9.66 -9.17
C LEU A 154 -3.70 11.06 -8.57
N ALA A 155 -4.51 11.28 -7.53
CA ALA A 155 -4.56 12.55 -6.81
C ALA A 155 -3.19 12.91 -6.20
N TRP A 156 -2.55 11.95 -5.53
CA TRP A 156 -1.21 12.11 -4.99
C TRP A 156 -0.20 12.47 -6.08
N GLY A 157 -0.14 11.70 -7.18
CA GLY A 157 0.81 11.94 -8.25
C GLY A 157 0.63 13.31 -8.91
N PHE A 158 -0.61 13.76 -9.08
CA PHE A 158 -0.93 15.07 -9.62
C PHE A 158 -0.39 16.18 -8.71
N TYR A 159 -0.75 16.15 -7.42
CA TYR A 159 -0.34 17.19 -6.48
C TYR A 159 1.17 17.15 -6.19
N HIS A 160 1.76 15.96 -6.11
CA HIS A 160 3.20 15.81 -5.96
C HIS A 160 3.94 16.45 -7.14
N LYS A 161 3.48 16.24 -8.38
CA LYS A 161 4.04 16.96 -9.55
C LYS A 161 3.69 18.45 -9.62
N LEU A 162 2.64 18.88 -8.94
CA LEU A 162 2.27 20.29 -8.91
C LEU A 162 3.14 21.09 -7.94
N TYR A 163 3.41 20.53 -6.76
CA TYR A 163 3.98 21.28 -5.64
C TYR A 163 5.44 20.92 -5.32
N GLU A 164 5.91 19.71 -5.65
CA GLU A 164 7.31 19.33 -5.41
C GLU A 164 8.17 19.62 -6.64
N ALA A 165 9.13 20.54 -6.51
CA ALA A 165 9.95 21.03 -7.63
C ALA A 165 10.66 19.90 -8.40
N GLU A 166 11.24 18.95 -7.68
CA GLU A 166 12.01 17.82 -8.23
C GLU A 166 11.16 16.56 -8.47
N SER A 167 9.83 16.69 -8.52
CA SER A 167 8.95 15.55 -8.76
C SER A 167 9.16 14.95 -10.15
N GLY A 168 9.51 13.66 -10.21
CA GLY A 168 9.54 12.88 -11.44
C GLY A 168 8.18 12.33 -11.88
N LEU A 169 7.09 12.62 -11.16
CA LEU A 169 5.74 12.14 -11.51
C LEU A 169 5.13 12.96 -12.67
N ALA A 170 4.05 12.45 -13.24
CA ALA A 170 3.35 13.08 -14.36
C ALA A 170 2.05 13.76 -13.91
N ARG A 171 1.60 14.76 -14.68
CA ARG A 171 0.25 15.37 -14.55
C ARG A 171 -0.80 14.68 -15.44
N ASN A 172 -0.35 13.87 -16.39
CA ASN A 172 -1.19 13.13 -17.33
C ASN A 172 -1.10 11.64 -17.00
N PHE A 173 -2.25 10.97 -16.92
CA PHE A 173 -2.34 9.58 -16.52
C PHE A 173 -3.05 8.75 -17.59
N LEU A 174 -2.50 7.58 -17.90
CA LEU A 174 -3.17 6.57 -18.70
C LEU A 174 -3.70 5.49 -17.76
N VAL A 175 -5.03 5.35 -17.70
CA VAL A 175 -5.69 4.26 -16.98
C VAL A 175 -6.19 3.25 -18.01
N ILE A 176 -5.61 2.05 -17.99
CA ILE A 176 -6.04 0.94 -18.83
C ILE A 176 -6.93 0.04 -17.98
N ALA A 177 -8.22 0.03 -18.29
CA ALA A 177 -9.20 -0.86 -17.68
C ALA A 177 -9.65 -1.92 -18.70
N PRO A 178 -9.79 -3.19 -18.31
CA PRO A 178 -10.34 -4.20 -19.20
C PRO A 178 -11.80 -3.87 -19.52
N ASN A 179 -12.24 -4.12 -20.76
CA ASN A 179 -13.62 -3.88 -21.21
C ASN A 179 -14.63 -4.92 -20.69
N ILE A 180 -14.28 -5.65 -19.63
CA ILE A 180 -15.14 -6.67 -19.00
C ILE A 180 -15.66 -6.06 -17.71
N ILE A 181 -16.92 -5.64 -17.74
CA ILE A 181 -17.69 -5.35 -16.53
C ILE A 181 -17.71 -6.67 -15.74
N VAL A 182 -17.15 -6.68 -14.54
CA VAL A 182 -17.40 -7.76 -13.58
C VAL A 182 -18.83 -7.54 -13.13
N LEU A 183 -19.79 -8.17 -13.82
CA LEU A 183 -21.13 -8.40 -13.30
C LEU A 183 -21.00 -9.36 -12.12
N ASP A 184 -21.69 -9.02 -11.03
CA ASP A 184 -21.63 -9.64 -9.70
C ASP A 184 -21.55 -11.18 -9.68
#